data_AF-A0AAD9QZK9-F1
#
_entry.id   AF-A0AAD9QZK9-F1
#
_cell.length_a   1.000
_cell.length_b   1.000
_cell.length_c   1.000
_cell.angle_alpha   90.00
_cell.angle_beta   90.00
_cell.angle_gamma   90.00
#
_symmetry.space_group_name_H-M   'P 1'
#
loop_
_entity.id
_entity.type
_entity.pdbx_description
1 polymer ?
#
loop_
_entity_poly.entity_id
_entity_poly.type
_entity_poly.pdbx_seq_one_letter_code
_entity_poly.pdbx_strand_id
1 'polypeptide(L)'
;MCEKMNSYAESTDPKTGKKSYIRTTSRSGEAITLSNVAISGDISQKLKHTCESIIEDYDDDIIATFKKERKDPLRYMCRVTTDDDDNGSGEETEASESDRDEL
;
A
#
# COMPACT_ATOMS: atom_id res chain seq x y z
N MET A 1 -6.69 -9.13 -6.32
CA MET A 1 -5.32 -8.56 -6.25
C MET A 1 -4.42 -9.34 -5.28
N CYS A 2 -4.97 -9.84 -4.17
CA CYS A 2 -4.22 -10.57 -3.14
C CYS A 2 -3.54 -11.85 -3.61
N GLU A 3 -4.00 -12.51 -4.68
CA GLU A 3 -3.28 -13.64 -5.29
C GLU A 3 -1.84 -13.29 -5.72
N LYS A 4 -1.57 -12.01 -6.02
CA LYS A 4 -0.22 -11.55 -6.38
C LYS A 4 0.74 -11.49 -5.19
N MET A 5 0.28 -11.76 -3.97
CA MET A 5 1.14 -11.82 -2.78
C MET A 5 2.15 -12.98 -2.83
N ASN A 6 1.88 -14.00 -3.64
CA ASN A 6 2.84 -15.07 -3.97
C ASN A 6 4.13 -14.58 -4.67
N SER A 7 4.12 -13.35 -5.17
CA SER A 7 5.25 -12.72 -5.86
C SER A 7 6.10 -11.86 -4.93
N TYR A 8 5.96 -12.03 -3.61
CA TYR A 8 6.74 -11.32 -2.61
C TYR A 8 7.51 -12.31 -1.73
N ALA A 9 8.70 -11.91 -1.33
CA ALA A 9 9.56 -12.64 -0.41
C ALA A 9 9.91 -11.77 0.79
N GLU A 10 10.10 -12.39 1.95
CA GLU A 10 10.60 -11.70 3.13
C GLU A 10 12.12 -11.50 2.99
N SER A 11 12.60 -10.28 3.10
CA SER A 11 14.01 -9.93 3.17
C SER A 11 14.33 -9.42 4.57
N THR A 12 15.45 -9.87 5.13
CA THR A 12 15.93 -9.41 6.43
C THR A 12 17.19 -8.58 6.25
N ASP A 13 17.18 -7.34 6.75
CA ASP A 13 18.38 -6.51 6.81
C ASP A 13 19.39 -7.14 7.77
N PRO A 14 20.60 -7.53 7.32
CA PRO A 14 21.58 -8.20 8.16
C PRO A 14 22.17 -7.30 9.25
N LYS A 15 22.06 -5.97 9.12
CA LYS A 15 22.59 -5.00 10.10
C LYS A 15 21.58 -4.70 11.20
N THR A 16 20.31 -4.53 10.83
CA THR A 16 19.25 -4.10 11.76
C THR A 16 18.32 -5.23 12.19
N GLY A 17 18.34 -6.37 11.50
CA GLY A 17 17.37 -7.45 11.69
C GLY A 17 15.96 -7.12 11.19
N LYS A 18 15.75 -5.95 10.59
CA LYS A 18 14.43 -5.50 10.13
C LYS A 18 13.97 -6.35 8.95
N LYS A 19 12.74 -6.85 9.05
CA LYS A 19 12.07 -7.59 7.98
C LYS A 19 11.35 -6.62 7.03
N SER A 20 11.39 -6.94 5.74
CA SER A 20 10.71 -6.22 4.68
C SER A 20 10.20 -7.21 3.64
N TYR A 21 9.21 -6.83 2.84
CA TYR A 21 8.69 -7.67 1.76
C TYR A 21 9.08 -7.09 0.41
N ILE A 22 9.86 -7.85 -0.37
CA ILE A 22 10.33 -7.43 -1.69
C ILE A 22 9.71 -8.29 -2.78
N ARG A 23 9.43 -7.67 -3.93
CA ARG A 23 8.85 -8.39 -5.06
C ARG A 23 9.90 -9.29 -5.70
N THR A 24 9.51 -10.52 -6.06
CA THR A 24 10.37 -11.50 -6.74
C THR A 24 10.17 -11.52 -8.25
N THR A 25 9.09 -10.88 -8.74
CA THR A 25 8.77 -10.78 -10.16
C THR A 25 8.77 -9.32 -10.60
N SER A 26 9.35 -9.04 -11.77
CA SER A 26 9.34 -7.69 -12.34
C SER A 26 7.98 -7.33 -12.91
N ARG A 27 7.63 -6.04 -12.91
CA ARG A 27 6.46 -5.53 -13.62
C ARG A 27 6.84 -5.06 -15.03
N SER A 28 8.05 -4.53 -15.20
CA SER A 28 8.59 -3.96 -16.43
C SER A 28 9.55 -4.90 -17.17
N GLY A 29 9.93 -6.03 -16.58
CA GLY A 29 10.93 -6.96 -17.12
C GLY A 29 12.37 -6.68 -16.68
N GLU A 30 12.59 -5.63 -15.87
CA GLU A 30 13.88 -5.32 -15.27
C GLU A 30 14.37 -6.39 -14.28
N ALA A 31 15.69 -6.54 -14.18
CA ALA A 31 16.31 -7.49 -13.26
C ALA A 31 16.06 -7.08 -11.80
N ILE A 32 15.62 -8.04 -10.99
CA ILE A 32 15.41 -7.85 -9.55
C ILE A 32 16.58 -8.46 -8.80
N THR A 33 17.17 -7.67 -7.90
CA THR A 33 18.19 -8.18 -6.98
C THR A 33 17.52 -8.72 -5.72
N LEU A 34 17.65 -10.02 -5.49
CA LEU A 34 17.18 -10.67 -4.27
C LEU A 34 18.38 -10.89 -3.35
N SER A 35 18.38 -10.26 -2.18
CA SER A 35 19.43 -10.42 -1.17
C SER A 35 18.81 -10.67 0.20
N ASN A 36 19.37 -11.63 0.93
CA ASN A 36 18.87 -12.07 2.26
C ASN A 36 17.37 -12.38 2.26
N VAL A 37 16.89 -13.05 1.21
CA VAL A 37 15.47 -13.39 1.05
C VAL A 37 15.15 -14.80 1.53
N ALA A 38 14.02 -14.94 2.21
CA ALA A 38 13.37 -16.20 2.50
C ALA A 38 12.08 -16.30 1.65
N ILE A 39 12.01 -17.33 0.82
CA ILE A 39 10.81 -17.66 0.05
C ILE A 39 10.15 -18.85 0.73
N SER A 40 8.97 -18.61 1.32
CA SER A 40 8.17 -19.65 2.00
C SER A 40 6.71 -19.56 1.55
N GLY A 41 6.09 -20.73 1.38
CA GLY A 41 4.66 -20.83 1.12
C GLY A 41 3.82 -20.21 2.25
N ASP A 42 4.25 -20.39 3.49
CA ASP A 42 3.57 -19.86 4.68
C ASP A 42 3.57 -18.33 4.68
N ILE A 43 4.70 -17.70 4.30
CA ILE A 43 4.81 -16.25 4.17
C ILE A 43 3.88 -15.74 3.07
N SER A 44 3.84 -16.45 1.94
CA SER A 44 2.96 -16.09 0.82
C SER A 44 1.49 -16.19 1.19
N GLN A 45 1.09 -17.22 1.93
CA GLN A 45 -0.27 -17.39 2.45
C GLN A 45 -0.61 -16.30 3.47
N LYS A 46 0.30 -16.01 4.42
CA LYS A 46 0.10 -14.95 5.41
C LYS A 46 -0.10 -13.59 4.75
N LEU A 47 0.71 -13.25 3.75
CA LEU A 47 0.56 -12.00 3.00
C LEU A 47 -0.76 -11.96 2.21
N LYS A 48 -1.15 -13.09 1.60
CA LYS A 48 -2.44 -13.21 0.92
C LYS A 48 -3.60 -12.94 1.88
N HIS A 49 -3.63 -13.62 3.02
CA HIS A 49 -4.66 -13.44 4.04
C HIS A 49 -4.69 -12.02 4.59
N THR A 50 -3.52 -11.43 4.86
CA THR A 50 -3.45 -10.03 5.31
C THR A 50 -4.05 -9.07 4.28
N CYS A 51 -3.76 -9.29 2.99
CA CYS A 51 -4.36 -8.51 1.92
C CYS A 51 -5.87 -8.71 1.82
N GLU A 52 -6.34 -9.96 1.97
CA GLU A 52 -7.77 -10.28 1.98
C GLU A 52 -8.48 -9.55 3.12
N SER A 53 -7.95 -9.63 4.34
CA SER A 53 -8.51 -8.90 5.49
C SER A 53 -8.52 -7.39 5.28
N ILE A 54 -7.44 -6.79 4.77
CA ILE A 54 -7.42 -5.34 4.47
C ILE A 54 -8.49 -4.97 3.43
N ILE A 55 -8.70 -5.79 2.40
CA ILE A 55 -9.74 -5.50 1.41
C ILE A 55 -11.12 -5.69 2.04
N GLU A 56 -11.33 -6.74 2.82
CA GLU A 56 -12.62 -7.00 3.49
C GLU A 56 -12.98 -5.90 4.50
N ASP A 57 -12.01 -5.39 5.25
CA ASP A 57 -12.25 -4.37 6.29
C ASP A 57 -12.41 -2.95 5.71
N TYR A 58 -11.82 -2.68 4.54
CA TYR A 58 -11.72 -1.31 3.98
C TYR A 58 -12.21 -1.18 2.52
N ASP A 59 -13.00 -2.12 1.99
CA ASP A 59 -13.43 -2.10 0.58
C ASP A 59 -14.18 -0.81 0.21
N ASP A 60 -15.11 -0.36 1.04
CA ASP A 60 -15.88 0.85 0.84
C ASP A 60 -14.99 2.10 0.80
N ASP A 61 -14.03 2.22 1.70
CA ASP A 61 -13.10 3.35 1.78
C ASP A 61 -12.11 3.36 0.61
N ILE A 62 -11.64 2.18 0.21
CA ILE A 62 -10.82 2.01 -1.00
C ILE A 62 -11.61 2.51 -2.20
N ILE A 63 -12.85 2.07 -2.38
CA ILE A 63 -13.71 2.48 -3.50
C ILE A 63 -14.00 3.98 -3.45
N ALA A 64 -14.33 4.53 -2.28
CA ALA A 64 -14.60 5.95 -2.11
C ALA A 64 -13.37 6.82 -2.43
N THR A 65 -12.18 6.34 -2.10
CA THR A 65 -10.91 7.00 -2.42
C THR A 65 -10.69 7.07 -3.93
N PHE A 66 -10.94 5.98 -4.66
CA PHE A 66 -10.76 5.94 -6.12
C PHE A 66 -11.89 6.61 -6.91
N LYS A 67 -13.07 6.82 -6.32
CA LYS A 67 -14.18 7.56 -6.95
C LYS A 67 -13.91 9.07 -7.09
N LYS A 68 -13.06 9.63 -6.23
CA LYS A 68 -12.67 11.05 -6.29
C LYS A 68 -11.32 11.18 -6.97
N GLU A 69 -11.20 12.10 -7.91
CA GLU A 69 -9.90 12.40 -8.50
C GLU A 69 -9.00 13.07 -7.44
N ARG A 70 -7.88 12.43 -7.11
CA ARG A 70 -6.91 12.91 -6.13
C ARG A 70 -5.50 12.80 -6.71
N LYS A 71 -4.64 13.75 -6.35
CA LYS A 71 -3.24 13.77 -6.79
C LYS A 71 -2.43 12.57 -6.27
N ASP A 72 -2.74 12.08 -5.07
CA ASP A 72 -2.09 10.92 -4.46
C ASP A 72 -3.10 10.09 -3.63
N PRO A 73 -3.86 9.19 -4.28
CA PRO A 73 -4.86 8.36 -3.58
C PRO A 73 -4.21 7.38 -2.60
N LEU A 74 -2.96 6.97 -2.83
CA LEU A 74 -2.24 6.04 -1.95
C LEU A 74 -1.92 6.70 -0.61
N ARG A 75 -1.39 7.93 -0.62
CA ARG A 75 -1.08 8.68 0.61
C ARG A 75 -2.32 8.95 1.44
N TYR A 76 -3.45 9.25 0.80
CA TYR A 76 -4.71 9.49 1.50
C TYR A 76 -5.21 8.22 2.19
N MET A 77 -5.25 7.11 1.45
CA MET A 77 -5.72 5.83 1.98
C MET A 77 -4.86 5.36 3.17
N CYS A 78 -3.53 5.42 3.06
CA CYS A 78 -2.64 4.97 4.13
C CYS A 78 -2.61 5.88 5.37
N ARG A 79 -3.22 7.08 5.33
CA ARG A 79 -3.40 7.93 6.52
C ARG A 79 -4.68 7.60 7.25
N VAL A 80 -5.78 7.51 6.50
CA VAL A 80 -7.11 7.19 7.05
C VAL A 80 -7.11 5.83 7.75
N THR A 81 -6.42 4.81 7.18
CA THR A 81 -6.33 3.48 7.81
C THR A 81 -5.41 3.43 9.04
N THR A 82 -4.64 4.49 9.32
CA THR A 82 -3.76 4.59 10.51
C THR A 82 -4.32 5.52 11.57
N ASP A 83 -5.37 6.29 11.26
CA ASP A 83 -5.97 7.26 12.18
C ASP A 83 -6.77 6.61 13.32
N ASP A 84 -6.98 5.28 13.31
CA ASP A 84 -7.47 4.55 14.49
C ASP A 84 -6.40 4.39 15.60
N ASP A 85 -5.13 4.81 15.38
CA ASP A 85 -4.09 4.71 16.43
C ASP A 85 -2.92 5.73 16.38
N ASP A 86 -3.00 6.89 15.71
CA ASP A 86 -2.00 7.96 16.00
C ASP A 86 -2.46 9.40 15.68
N ASN A 87 -2.56 10.20 16.74
CA ASN A 87 -2.78 11.65 16.69
C ASN A 87 -1.55 12.36 16.09
N GLY A 88 -1.61 12.67 14.78
CA GLY A 88 -0.54 13.37 14.06
C GLY A 88 -1.05 14.37 13.03
N SER A 89 -1.40 15.57 13.49
CA SER A 89 -1.73 16.76 12.71
C SER A 89 -0.87 16.92 11.45
N GLY A 90 -1.49 16.78 10.27
CA GLY A 90 -0.90 17.10 8.98
C GLY A 90 -1.80 18.10 8.25
N GLU A 91 -1.48 19.37 8.42
CA GLU A 91 -2.06 20.56 7.79
C GLU A 91 -2.51 20.32 6.34
N GLU A 92 -3.82 20.45 6.10
CA GLU A 92 -4.38 20.56 4.76
C GLU A 92 -4.25 22.02 4.30
N THR A 93 -3.30 22.30 3.41
CA THR A 93 -3.42 23.50 2.58
C THR A 93 -4.46 23.21 1.51
N GLU A 94 -5.68 23.66 1.76
CA GLU A 94 -6.71 23.87 0.74
C GLU A 94 -6.16 24.85 -0.31
N ALA A 95 -6.00 24.39 -1.54
CA ALA A 95 -5.92 25.29 -2.69
C ALA A 95 -7.36 25.55 -3.14
N SER A 96 -7.86 26.74 -2.81
CA SER A 96 -9.19 27.25 -3.14
C SER A 96 -9.41 27.49 -4.64
N GLU A 97 -10.67 27.33 -5.05
CA GLU A 97 -11.35 27.52 -6.33
C GLU A 97 -10.97 28.69 -7.27
N SER A 98 -11.06 28.43 -8.58
CA SER A 98 -11.41 29.34 -9.71
C SER A 98 -11.50 28.43 -10.95
N ASP A 99 -12.59 28.25 -11.70
CA ASP A 99 -13.49 29.21 -12.37
C ASP A 99 -14.90 28.57 -12.53
N ARG A 100 -15.94 29.17 -11.94
CA ARG A 100 -16.95 30.02 -12.60
C ARG A 100 -17.86 29.30 -13.62
N ASP A 101 -19.02 28.85 -13.12
CA ASP A 101 -20.28 28.93 -13.85
C ASP A 101 -20.65 30.42 -14.06
N GLU A 102 -20.63 30.89 -15.31
CA GLU A 102 -21.50 31.98 -15.78
C GLU A 102 -21.90 31.72 -17.26
N LEU A 103 -23.22 31.59 -17.45
CA LEU A 103 -24.06 31.56 -18.67
C LEU A 103 -24.18 30.27 -19.48
#